data_AF-A0A2D0IMG4-F1
#
_entry.id   AF-A0A2D0IMG4-F1
#
_cell.length_a   1.000
_cell.length_b   1.000
_cell.length_c   1.000
_cell.angle_alpha   90.00
_cell.angle_beta   90.00
_cell.angle_gamma   90.00
#
_symmetry.space_group_name_H-M   'P 1'
#
loop_
_entity.id
_entity.type
_entity.pdbx_description
1 polymer ?
#
loop_
_entity_poly.entity_id
_entity_poly.type
_entity_poly.pdbx_seq_one_letter_code
_entity_poly.pdbx_strand_id
1 'polypeptide(L)'
;MTIWNTFWLLLVIFVVSLMVAKSSKPTWYRTIATAIASLIGGGIGFALIGSAFFYFVFSSDCDRKIGEFYESKGSLCYGAREINTLTGKGDKDDAVIMKYAILDKDKALVYPHKMETHIIYAEDGELKFSPYDNYKLVQKLHEEYEKPVTSNVDYECRGSASKRYFYVLTAPQKQNNGGAYALCYKGVDYTQTLAEQSGKKGLAGDGLRITSTWKLNDYEIMYVALYNENTGAAVIEMVAIDAAGKIRSSSNLIDKDRDMPNSDPDGSFNIVGIAKSKNQFNRIYFNLIDATNVTLYQFEALPSIISTRATAKFFAHGAGFWVGNSGNVSVSQSYVSPETGRYEVNVLLNKNGKEICRLDDSKNYLLSDQQCIK
;
A
#
# COMPACT_ATOMS: atom_id res chain seq x y z
N MET A 1 3.82 -48.53 -16.87
CA MET A 1 2.72 -48.27 -17.84
C MET A 1 2.06 -46.98 -17.39
N THR A 2 2.16 -45.88 -18.15
CA THR A 2 1.61 -44.58 -17.73
C THR A 2 0.09 -44.59 -17.80
N ILE A 3 -0.58 -43.80 -16.95
CA ILE A 3 -2.04 -43.60 -16.98
C ILE A 3 -2.54 -43.27 -18.40
N TRP A 4 -1.73 -42.53 -19.15
CA TRP A 4 -1.97 -42.20 -20.55
C TRP A 4 -2.05 -43.44 -21.46
N ASN A 5 -1.15 -44.41 -21.31
CA ASN A 5 -1.16 -45.65 -22.10
C ASN A 5 -2.38 -46.52 -21.75
N THR A 6 -2.81 -46.52 -20.49
CA THR A 6 -4.03 -47.24 -20.05
C THR A 6 -5.29 -46.61 -20.61
N PHE A 7 -5.36 -45.27 -20.70
CA PHE A 7 -6.48 -44.55 -21.33
C PHE A 7 -6.62 -44.91 -22.82
N TRP A 8 -5.53 -44.84 -23.59
CA TRP A 8 -5.57 -45.18 -25.01
C TRP A 8 -5.95 -46.64 -25.26
N LEU A 9 -5.47 -47.56 -24.43
CA LEU A 9 -5.85 -48.98 -24.52
C LEU A 9 -7.36 -49.18 -24.29
N LEU A 10 -7.93 -48.56 -23.24
CA LEU A 10 -9.36 -48.66 -22.93
C LEU A 10 -10.23 -48.00 -24.01
N LEU A 11 -9.79 -46.87 -24.58
CA LEU A 11 -10.48 -46.21 -25.69
C LEU A 11 -10.53 -47.12 -26.94
N VAL A 12 -9.41 -47.75 -27.28
CA VAL A 12 -9.35 -48.69 -28.41
C VAL A 12 -10.26 -49.89 -28.17
N ILE A 13 -10.25 -50.47 -26.97
CA ILE A 13 -11.14 -51.59 -26.60
C ILE A 13 -12.61 -51.18 -26.72
N PHE A 14 -12.96 -49.96 -26.30
CA PHE A 14 -14.31 -49.42 -26.41
C PHE A 14 -14.76 -49.26 -27.87
N VAL A 15 -13.93 -48.64 -28.71
CA VAL A 15 -14.24 -48.41 -30.14
C VAL A 15 -14.39 -49.74 -30.88
N VAL A 16 -13.47 -50.69 -30.65
CA VAL A 16 -13.54 -52.04 -31.25
C VAL A 16 -14.81 -52.77 -30.79
N SER A 17 -15.15 -52.69 -29.49
CA SER A 17 -16.37 -53.30 -28.95
C SER A 17 -17.64 -52.67 -29.54
N LEU A 18 -17.67 -51.36 -29.77
CA LEU A 18 -18.77 -50.65 -30.43
C LEU A 18 -18.95 -51.07 -31.90
N MET A 19 -17.85 -51.24 -32.63
CA MET A 19 -17.89 -51.72 -34.01
C MET A 19 -18.41 -53.17 -34.09
N VAL A 20 -17.98 -54.03 -33.17
CA VAL A 20 -18.46 -55.42 -33.08
C VAL A 20 -19.93 -55.47 -32.65
N ALA A 21 -20.36 -54.60 -31.73
CA ALA A 21 -21.75 -54.50 -31.28
C ALA A 21 -22.72 -54.07 -32.41
N LYS A 22 -22.26 -53.26 -33.37
CA LYS A 22 -23.03 -52.83 -34.55
C LYS A 22 -23.01 -53.82 -35.73
N SER A 23 -22.31 -54.95 -35.61
CA SER A 23 -22.28 -55.97 -36.67
C SER A 23 -23.66 -56.63 -36.85
N SER A 24 -24.07 -56.81 -38.11
CA SER A 24 -25.41 -57.29 -38.50
C SER A 24 -25.63 -58.79 -38.30
N LYS A 25 -24.61 -59.57 -37.90
CA LYS A 25 -24.72 -61.02 -37.69
C LYS A 25 -24.86 -61.35 -36.18
N PRO A 26 -25.97 -61.99 -35.75
CA PRO A 26 -26.19 -62.31 -34.35
C PRO A 26 -25.25 -63.45 -33.92
N THR A 27 -24.40 -63.16 -32.94
CA THR A 27 -23.37 -64.07 -32.46
C THR A 27 -23.09 -63.80 -30.98
N TRP A 28 -22.62 -64.81 -30.24
CA TRP A 28 -22.40 -64.73 -28.79
C TRP A 28 -21.39 -63.64 -28.39
N TYR A 29 -20.43 -63.32 -29.26
CA TYR A 29 -19.47 -62.24 -29.05
C TYR A 29 -20.10 -60.83 -29.14
N ARG A 30 -21.26 -60.67 -29.80
CA ARG A 30 -22.01 -59.40 -29.81
C ARG A 30 -22.54 -59.07 -28.42
N THR A 31 -23.04 -60.05 -27.68
CA THR A 31 -23.57 -59.85 -26.32
C THR A 31 -22.48 -59.42 -25.35
N ILE A 32 -21.30 -60.05 -25.44
CA ILE A 32 -20.12 -59.70 -24.62
C ILE A 32 -19.61 -58.29 -24.99
N ALA A 33 -19.50 -57.97 -26.28
CA ALA A 33 -19.07 -56.65 -26.73
C ALA A 33 -20.05 -55.53 -26.33
N THR A 34 -21.36 -55.81 -26.32
CA THR A 34 -22.39 -54.86 -25.89
C THR A 34 -22.32 -54.61 -24.38
N ALA A 35 -22.05 -55.64 -23.57
CA ALA A 35 -21.87 -55.50 -22.12
C ALA A 35 -20.59 -54.72 -21.77
N ILE A 36 -19.49 -54.94 -22.50
CA ILE A 36 -18.25 -54.17 -22.32
C ILE A 36 -18.45 -52.71 -22.73
N ALA A 37 -19.12 -52.46 -23.85
CA ALA A 37 -19.46 -51.11 -24.29
C ALA A 37 -20.41 -50.40 -23.31
N SER A 38 -21.37 -51.09 -22.68
CA SER A 38 -22.25 -50.47 -21.69
C SER A 38 -21.56 -50.25 -20.33
N LEU A 39 -20.56 -51.05 -19.96
CA LEU A 39 -19.76 -50.85 -18.75
C LEU A 39 -18.78 -49.68 -18.88
N ILE A 40 -18.12 -49.54 -20.03
CA ILE A 40 -17.18 -48.46 -20.28
C ILE A 40 -17.92 -47.16 -20.66
N GLY A 41 -18.98 -47.26 -21.46
CA GLY A 41 -19.80 -46.13 -21.91
C GLY A 41 -20.93 -45.73 -20.94
N GLY A 42 -21.32 -46.62 -20.03
CA GLY A 42 -22.28 -46.32 -18.96
C GLY A 42 -21.65 -45.41 -17.92
N GLY A 43 -22.46 -44.47 -17.39
CA GLY A 43 -22.01 -43.29 -16.66
C GLY A 43 -20.98 -43.48 -15.54
N ILE A 44 -20.78 -44.69 -15.02
CA ILE A 44 -19.76 -45.00 -14.00
C ILE A 44 -18.33 -44.91 -14.56
N GLY A 45 -18.07 -45.39 -15.78
CA GLY A 45 -16.75 -45.30 -16.41
C GLY A 45 -16.36 -43.86 -16.75
N PHE A 46 -17.30 -43.11 -17.35
CA PHE A 46 -17.13 -41.68 -17.64
C PHE A 46 -17.11 -40.82 -16.37
N ALA A 47 -17.83 -41.18 -15.31
CA ALA A 47 -17.77 -40.46 -14.03
C ALA A 47 -16.43 -40.67 -13.31
N LEU A 48 -15.87 -41.89 -13.34
CA LEU A 48 -14.56 -42.16 -12.74
C LEU A 48 -13.43 -41.49 -13.53
N ILE A 49 -13.44 -41.57 -14.87
CA ILE A 49 -12.47 -40.88 -15.72
C ILE A 49 -12.65 -39.36 -15.63
N GLY A 50 -13.90 -38.88 -15.64
CA GLY A 50 -14.23 -37.47 -15.50
C GLY A 50 -13.82 -36.91 -14.15
N SER A 51 -14.07 -37.62 -13.05
CA SER A 51 -13.65 -37.21 -11.70
C SER A 51 -12.13 -37.21 -11.54
N ALA A 52 -11.42 -38.21 -12.09
CA ALA A 52 -9.96 -38.25 -12.08
C ALA A 52 -9.35 -37.12 -12.93
N PHE A 53 -9.94 -36.80 -14.08
CA PHE A 53 -9.52 -35.69 -14.94
C PHE A 53 -9.82 -34.34 -14.27
N PHE A 54 -10.97 -34.20 -13.60
CA PHE A 54 -11.31 -32.99 -12.83
C PHE A 54 -10.35 -32.79 -11.65
N TYR A 55 -9.95 -33.87 -10.97
CA TYR A 55 -8.97 -33.82 -9.88
C TYR A 55 -7.56 -33.48 -10.36
N PHE A 56 -7.17 -33.94 -11.56
CA PHE A 56 -5.82 -33.72 -12.11
C PHE A 56 -5.67 -32.36 -12.83
N VAL A 57 -6.76 -31.82 -13.39
CA VAL A 57 -6.74 -30.53 -14.11
C VAL A 57 -6.97 -29.33 -13.18
N PHE A 58 -7.67 -29.51 -12.05
CA PHE A 58 -7.97 -28.42 -11.10
C PHE A 58 -7.22 -28.53 -9.77
N SER A 59 -6.35 -29.53 -9.56
CA SER A 59 -5.45 -29.50 -8.41
C SER A 59 -4.44 -28.37 -8.61
N SER A 60 -4.47 -27.35 -7.74
CA SER A 60 -3.35 -26.42 -7.64
C SER A 60 -2.08 -27.25 -7.46
N ASP A 61 -1.03 -26.94 -8.23
CA ASP A 61 0.25 -27.65 -8.11
C ASP A 61 0.91 -27.47 -6.73
N CYS A 62 0.35 -26.60 -5.90
CA CYS A 62 0.69 -26.43 -4.49
C CYS A 62 0.02 -27.46 -3.59
N ASP A 63 0.83 -28.32 -2.95
CA ASP A 63 0.41 -29.18 -1.83
C ASP A 63 -0.19 -28.39 -0.65
N ARG A 64 -1.01 -29.03 0.20
CA ARG A 64 -1.42 -28.43 1.48
C ARG A 64 -0.28 -28.49 2.52
N LYS A 65 0.81 -27.75 2.29
CA LYS A 65 1.79 -27.45 3.34
C LYS A 65 1.31 -26.20 4.09
N ILE A 66 1.38 -26.18 5.42
CA ILE A 66 0.87 -25.06 6.22
C ILE A 66 2.01 -24.05 6.43
N GLY A 67 1.81 -22.81 5.97
CA GLY A 67 2.56 -21.65 6.47
C GLY A 67 4.01 -21.49 6.03
N GLU A 68 4.41 -22.08 4.90
CA GLU A 68 5.78 -21.97 4.39
C GLU A 68 5.83 -21.77 2.87
N PHE A 69 6.86 -21.07 2.39
CA PHE A 69 7.19 -20.95 0.97
C PHE A 69 7.93 -22.20 0.48
N TYR A 70 7.51 -22.72 -0.67
CA TYR A 70 8.17 -23.84 -1.33
C TYR A 70 7.97 -23.78 -2.85
N GLU A 71 8.80 -24.50 -3.58
CA GLU A 71 8.66 -24.70 -5.01
C GLU A 71 7.93 -26.01 -5.28
N SER A 72 6.98 -25.97 -6.21
CA SER A 72 6.32 -27.17 -6.73
C SER A 72 6.11 -27.02 -8.24
N LYS A 73 6.74 -27.91 -9.02
CA LYS A 73 6.62 -27.99 -10.49
C LYS A 73 6.92 -26.67 -11.22
N GLY A 74 7.84 -25.88 -10.70
CA GLY A 74 8.24 -24.59 -11.25
C GLY A 74 7.42 -23.41 -10.73
N SER A 75 6.39 -23.64 -9.93
CA SER A 75 5.58 -22.58 -9.31
C SER A 75 5.99 -22.30 -7.87
N LEU A 76 5.99 -21.02 -7.50
CA LEU A 76 6.16 -20.57 -6.12
C LEU A 76 4.85 -20.76 -5.36
N CYS A 77 4.89 -21.49 -4.25
CA CYS A 77 3.74 -21.78 -3.41
C CYS A 77 3.92 -21.21 -2.01
N TYR A 78 2.83 -20.75 -1.39
CA TYR A 78 2.73 -20.51 0.05
C TYR A 78 1.41 -21.06 0.56
N GLY A 79 1.46 -22.01 1.48
CA GLY A 79 0.23 -22.73 1.81
C GLY A 79 -0.23 -23.61 0.64
N ALA A 80 -1.54 -23.68 0.43
CA ALA A 80 -2.15 -24.23 -0.79
C ALA A 80 -2.31 -23.20 -1.93
N ARG A 81 -1.65 -22.03 -1.83
CA ARG A 81 -1.80 -20.93 -2.79
C ARG A 81 -0.59 -20.86 -3.70
N GLU A 82 -0.85 -20.84 -5.01
CA GLU A 82 0.15 -20.51 -6.01
C GLU A 82 0.34 -18.99 -6.09
N ILE A 83 1.59 -18.56 -6.15
CA ILE A 83 1.97 -17.16 -6.23
C ILE A 83 2.65 -16.92 -7.58
N ASN A 84 1.90 -16.35 -8.50
CA ASN A 84 2.36 -16.03 -9.86
C ASN A 84 2.34 -14.52 -10.16
N THR A 85 1.83 -13.70 -9.24
CA THR A 85 1.61 -12.26 -9.40
C THR A 85 1.86 -11.49 -8.09
N LEU A 86 2.13 -10.19 -8.18
CA LEU A 86 2.54 -9.35 -7.04
C LEU A 86 1.42 -8.95 -6.07
N THR A 87 0.14 -9.12 -6.41
CA THR A 87 -0.97 -8.89 -5.47
C THR A 87 -1.69 -10.17 -5.07
N GLY A 88 -1.34 -11.30 -5.68
CA GLY A 88 -1.99 -12.60 -5.45
C GLY A 88 -3.46 -12.63 -5.84
N LYS A 89 -3.96 -11.62 -6.57
CA LYS A 89 -5.35 -11.48 -6.99
C LYS A 89 -5.61 -11.83 -8.45
N GLY A 90 -4.56 -11.96 -9.28
CA GLY A 90 -4.69 -12.35 -10.69
C GLY A 90 -5.41 -11.31 -11.57
N ASP A 91 -5.37 -10.03 -11.20
CA ASP A 91 -5.89 -8.94 -12.04
C ASP A 91 -5.01 -8.70 -13.27
N LYS A 92 -5.58 -8.19 -14.36
CA LYS A 92 -4.88 -7.95 -15.64
C LYS A 92 -3.72 -6.95 -15.56
N ASP A 93 -3.70 -6.12 -14.53
CA ASP A 93 -2.66 -5.12 -14.28
C ASP A 93 -1.59 -5.62 -13.29
N ASP A 94 -1.71 -6.85 -12.79
CA ASP A 94 -0.80 -7.41 -11.81
C ASP A 94 0.46 -7.98 -12.46
N ALA A 95 1.62 -7.58 -11.96
CA ALA A 95 2.88 -7.94 -12.60
C ALA A 95 3.19 -9.41 -12.38
N VAL A 96 3.38 -10.14 -13.49
CA VAL A 96 3.70 -11.56 -13.50
C VAL A 96 5.10 -11.78 -12.93
N ILE A 97 5.22 -12.72 -11.99
CA ILE A 97 6.50 -13.15 -11.42
C ILE A 97 7.22 -14.04 -12.45
N MET A 98 8.37 -13.58 -12.92
CA MET A 98 9.15 -14.28 -13.94
C MET A 98 10.13 -15.29 -13.34
N LYS A 99 10.66 -14.96 -12.16
CA LYS A 99 11.60 -15.78 -11.40
C LYS A 99 11.41 -15.55 -9.91
N TYR A 100 11.86 -16.48 -9.10
CA TYR A 100 11.87 -16.35 -7.65
C TYR A 100 13.07 -17.08 -7.04
N ALA A 101 13.40 -16.72 -5.81
CA ALA A 101 14.35 -17.41 -4.95
C ALA A 101 13.75 -17.48 -3.56
N ILE A 102 13.59 -18.68 -3.00
CA ILE A 102 13.11 -18.86 -1.64
C ILE A 102 14.27 -18.56 -0.70
N LEU A 103 14.09 -17.57 0.17
CA LEU A 103 15.13 -17.13 1.10
C LEU A 103 15.00 -17.85 2.43
N ASP A 104 13.78 -18.04 2.90
CA ASP A 104 13.45 -18.70 4.17
C ASP A 104 12.02 -19.26 4.10
N LYS A 105 11.59 -19.98 5.13
CA LYS A 105 10.24 -20.55 5.27
C LYS A 105 9.15 -19.50 5.11
N ASP A 106 9.39 -18.26 5.53
CA ASP A 106 8.44 -17.16 5.52
C ASP A 106 8.79 -16.09 4.48
N LYS A 107 9.79 -16.30 3.62
CA LYS A 107 10.33 -15.28 2.71
C LYS A 107 10.72 -15.82 1.35
N ALA A 108 10.30 -15.13 0.30
CA ALA A 108 10.75 -15.36 -1.06
C ALA A 108 11.08 -14.05 -1.78
N LEU A 109 12.20 -14.02 -2.48
CA LEU A 109 12.54 -12.96 -3.42
C LEU A 109 11.89 -13.24 -4.76
N VAL A 110 11.28 -12.25 -5.39
CA VAL A 110 10.60 -12.38 -6.67
C VAL A 110 11.04 -11.31 -7.66
N TYR A 111 11.06 -11.69 -8.93
CA TYR A 111 11.49 -10.86 -10.05
C TYR A 111 10.31 -10.67 -11.01
N PRO A 112 9.49 -9.61 -10.82
CA PRO A 112 8.32 -9.36 -11.65
C PRO A 112 8.72 -8.78 -13.02
N HIS A 113 7.90 -9.01 -14.04
CA HIS A 113 8.13 -8.44 -15.36
C HIS A 113 8.00 -6.90 -15.34
N LYS A 114 9.04 -6.18 -15.80
CA LYS A 114 9.09 -4.71 -15.90
C LYS A 114 8.91 -3.96 -14.57
N MET A 115 9.15 -4.61 -13.43
CA MET A 115 9.19 -3.96 -12.12
C MET A 115 10.50 -4.25 -11.42
N GLU A 116 10.79 -3.48 -10.38
CA GLU A 116 11.93 -3.72 -9.50
C GLU A 116 11.78 -5.05 -8.74
N THR A 117 12.89 -5.56 -8.20
CA THR A 117 12.88 -6.82 -7.44
C THR A 117 12.07 -6.62 -6.16
N HIS A 118 11.21 -7.57 -5.82
CA HIS A 118 10.37 -7.52 -4.63
C HIS A 118 10.68 -8.69 -3.71
N ILE A 119 10.45 -8.50 -2.41
CA ILE A 119 10.33 -9.61 -1.47
C ILE A 119 8.86 -9.84 -1.16
N ILE A 120 8.52 -11.12 -1.00
CA ILE A 120 7.27 -11.58 -0.43
C ILE A 120 7.62 -12.19 0.92
N TYR A 121 6.91 -11.79 1.96
CA TYR A 121 7.07 -12.39 3.27
C TYR A 121 5.74 -12.61 3.95
N ALA A 122 5.68 -13.62 4.82
CA ALA A 122 4.50 -13.94 5.60
C ALA A 122 4.61 -13.31 7.00
N GLU A 123 3.64 -12.48 7.36
CA GLU A 123 3.52 -11.88 8.69
C GLU A 123 2.10 -12.12 9.18
N ASP A 124 1.96 -12.75 10.35
CA ASP A 124 0.66 -13.14 10.94
C ASP A 124 -0.24 -13.98 10.01
N GLY A 125 0.35 -14.73 9.08
CA GLY A 125 -0.37 -15.57 8.12
C GLY A 125 -0.88 -14.82 6.88
N GLU A 126 -0.66 -13.51 6.80
CA GLU A 126 -0.91 -12.70 5.60
C GLU A 126 0.37 -12.53 4.78
N LEU A 127 0.23 -12.57 3.45
CA LEU A 127 1.33 -12.33 2.53
C LEU A 127 1.48 -10.83 2.27
N LYS A 128 2.66 -10.31 2.59
CA LYS A 128 3.05 -8.93 2.31
C LYS A 128 4.07 -8.90 1.18
N PHE A 129 3.96 -7.87 0.35
CA PHE A 129 4.80 -7.64 -0.82
C PHE A 129 5.46 -6.28 -0.67
N SER A 130 6.78 -6.22 -0.80
CA SER A 130 7.52 -4.96 -0.67
C SER A 130 8.71 -4.94 -1.63
N PRO A 131 9.09 -3.79 -2.21
CA PRO A 131 10.33 -3.65 -2.94
C PRO A 131 11.52 -4.14 -2.12
N TYR A 132 12.41 -4.94 -2.74
CA TYR A 132 13.47 -5.63 -2.01
C TYR A 132 14.49 -4.67 -1.38
N ASP A 133 14.77 -3.54 -2.04
CA ASP A 133 15.68 -2.53 -1.49
C ASP A 133 15.11 -1.87 -0.24
N ASN A 134 13.79 -1.64 -0.20
CA ASN A 134 13.10 -1.14 1.00
C ASN A 134 13.15 -2.19 2.12
N TYR A 135 12.89 -3.46 1.81
CA TYR A 135 12.97 -4.53 2.80
C TYR A 135 14.38 -4.71 3.36
N LYS A 136 15.42 -4.71 2.51
CA LYS A 136 16.82 -4.78 2.96
C LYS A 136 17.17 -3.62 3.88
N LEU A 137 16.71 -2.43 3.55
CA LEU A 137 16.89 -1.26 4.39
C LEU A 137 16.20 -1.46 5.74
N VAL A 138 14.94 -1.87 5.76
CA VAL A 138 14.19 -2.13 7.01
C VAL A 138 14.86 -3.23 7.85
N GLN A 139 15.32 -4.32 7.25
CA GLN A 139 16.06 -5.37 7.97
C GLN A 139 17.38 -4.84 8.54
N LYS A 140 18.17 -4.11 7.75
CA LYS A 140 19.42 -3.52 8.22
C LYS A 140 19.17 -2.52 9.37
N LEU A 141 18.10 -1.74 9.29
CA LEU A 141 17.67 -0.86 10.37
C LEU A 141 17.23 -1.65 11.61
N HIS A 142 16.59 -2.80 11.43
CA HIS A 142 16.19 -3.70 12.52
C HIS A 142 17.39 -4.38 13.18
N GLU A 143 18.39 -4.83 12.42
CA GLU A 143 19.64 -5.38 12.96
C GLU A 143 20.49 -4.30 13.67
N GLU A 144 20.41 -3.04 13.21
CA GLU A 144 21.00 -1.90 13.90
C GLU A 144 20.20 -1.47 15.14
N TYR A 145 18.89 -1.76 15.21
CA TYR A 145 18.00 -1.52 16.35
C TYR A 145 18.46 -2.27 17.61
N GLU A 146 19.02 -3.48 17.43
CA GLU A 146 19.49 -4.32 18.53
C GLU A 146 20.84 -3.88 19.10
N LYS A 147 21.53 -2.93 18.45
CA LYS A 147 22.82 -2.43 18.94
C LYS A 147 22.61 -1.31 19.97
N PRO A 148 23.11 -1.47 21.20
CA PRO A 148 23.08 -0.39 22.18
C PRO A 148 23.98 0.77 21.71
N VAL A 149 23.41 1.97 21.62
CA VAL A 149 24.16 3.19 21.26
C VAL A 149 24.62 3.91 22.53
N THR A 150 25.89 4.31 22.55
CA THR A 150 26.52 5.11 23.60
C THR A 150 26.38 6.61 23.33
N SER A 151 25.80 7.33 24.30
CA SER A 151 25.91 8.76 24.64
C SER A 151 25.97 9.81 23.50
N ASN A 152 24.80 10.33 23.12
CA ASN A 152 24.46 11.76 22.93
C ASN A 152 23.04 11.81 22.37
N VAL A 153 22.05 11.63 23.25
CA VAL A 153 20.67 11.37 22.83
C VAL A 153 19.71 12.42 23.36
N ASP A 154 19.03 13.10 22.44
CA ASP A 154 18.03 14.13 22.72
C ASP A 154 16.85 13.54 23.51
N TYR A 155 16.36 14.28 24.49
CA TYR A 155 15.27 13.82 25.36
C TYR A 155 13.94 13.75 24.60
N GLU A 156 13.74 14.62 23.61
CA GLU A 156 12.52 14.70 22.80
C GLU A 156 12.38 13.50 21.84
N CYS A 157 13.49 12.86 21.48
CA CYS A 157 13.55 11.68 20.63
C CYS A 157 13.59 10.35 21.40
N ARG A 158 13.11 10.35 22.64
CA ARG A 158 12.94 9.16 23.50
C ARG A 158 11.49 8.69 23.46
N GLY A 159 11.27 7.37 23.35
CA GLY A 159 9.92 6.81 23.45
C GLY A 159 9.31 7.04 24.83
N SER A 160 8.04 7.44 24.91
CA SER A 160 7.41 7.95 26.15
C SER A 160 7.31 6.97 27.33
N ALA A 161 7.65 5.69 27.14
CA ALA A 161 7.54 4.66 28.18
C ALA A 161 8.73 3.70 28.27
N SER A 162 9.78 3.87 27.46
CA SER A 162 10.91 2.96 27.48
C SER A 162 12.21 3.74 27.33
N LYS A 163 13.27 3.31 28.01
CA LYS A 163 14.65 3.77 27.75
C LYS A 163 15.14 3.36 26.34
N ARG A 164 14.24 3.20 25.37
CA ARG A 164 14.51 2.81 23.99
C ARG A 164 14.31 4.03 23.09
N TYR A 165 15.25 4.20 22.17
CA TYR A 165 15.25 5.28 21.20
C TYR A 165 14.48 4.89 19.95
N PHE A 166 13.94 5.87 19.24
CA PHE A 166 13.33 5.62 17.95
C PHE A 166 14.42 5.40 16.89
N TYR A 167 14.69 4.14 16.53
CA TYR A 167 15.56 3.77 15.40
C TYR A 167 14.85 3.80 14.05
N VAL A 168 13.54 4.04 14.05
CA VAL A 168 12.71 4.26 12.87
C VAL A 168 12.42 5.75 12.71
N LEU A 169 12.08 6.19 11.50
CA LEU A 169 11.66 7.56 11.27
C LEU A 169 10.33 7.81 11.99
N THR A 170 10.32 8.78 12.90
CA THR A 170 9.15 9.15 13.70
C THR A 170 9.07 10.66 13.92
N ALA A 171 7.89 11.13 14.31
CA ALA A 171 7.64 12.51 14.67
C ALA A 171 6.86 12.59 16.00
N PRO A 172 7.51 12.41 17.17
CA PRO A 172 6.86 12.61 18.45
C PRO A 172 6.55 14.10 18.69
N GLN A 173 5.47 14.38 19.42
CA GLN A 173 5.20 15.72 19.95
C GLN A 173 6.16 16.05 21.09
N LYS A 174 6.76 17.25 21.06
CA LYS A 174 7.63 17.78 22.12
C LYS A 174 6.78 18.10 23.36
N GLN A 175 7.13 17.52 24.50
CA GLN A 175 6.34 17.62 25.75
C GLN A 175 6.24 19.05 26.32
N ASN A 176 7.19 19.95 26.00
CA ASN A 176 7.29 21.28 26.64
C ASN A 176 7.15 22.47 25.67
N ASN A 177 6.92 22.25 24.38
CA ASN A 177 6.89 23.30 23.35
C ASN A 177 5.58 23.33 22.57
N GLY A 178 4.45 23.52 23.25
CA GLY A 178 3.17 23.87 22.60
C GLY A 178 2.66 22.88 21.54
N GLY A 179 3.07 21.61 21.59
CA GLY A 179 2.66 20.59 20.62
C GLY A 179 3.49 20.53 19.33
N ALA A 180 4.62 21.24 19.23
CA ALA A 180 5.53 21.12 18.09
C ALA A 180 6.10 19.69 17.99
N TYR A 181 6.23 19.15 16.77
CA TYR A 181 6.85 17.84 16.56
C TYR A 181 8.38 17.95 16.48
N ALA A 182 9.09 16.89 16.86
CA ALA A 182 10.51 16.69 16.54
C ALA A 182 10.60 15.58 15.49
N LEU A 183 11.39 15.73 14.43
CA LEU A 183 11.65 14.58 13.55
C LEU A 183 12.85 13.78 14.05
N CYS A 184 12.58 12.58 14.52
CA CYS A 184 13.56 11.74 15.19
C CYS A 184 13.93 10.50 14.39
N TYR A 185 15.22 10.17 14.42
CA TYR A 185 15.76 8.92 13.91
C TYR A 185 17.05 8.56 14.65
N LYS A 186 17.18 7.29 15.05
CA LYS A 186 18.25 6.81 15.93
C LYS A 186 18.43 7.66 17.20
N GLY A 187 17.34 8.22 17.72
CA GLY A 187 17.34 9.08 18.91
C GLY A 187 17.86 10.51 18.68
N VAL A 188 18.19 10.90 17.46
CA VAL A 188 18.66 12.27 17.15
C VAL A 188 17.53 13.06 16.51
N ASP A 189 17.35 14.32 16.92
CA ASP A 189 16.45 15.29 16.25
C ASP A 189 17.12 15.79 14.95
N TYR A 190 16.50 15.52 13.82
CA TYR A 190 16.95 15.93 12.49
C TYR A 190 16.19 17.13 11.93
N THR A 191 15.32 17.77 12.72
CA THR A 191 14.44 18.86 12.25
C THR A 191 15.22 20.02 11.62
N GLN A 192 16.26 20.53 12.30
CA GLN A 192 17.12 21.59 11.75
C GLN A 192 17.89 21.14 10.51
N THR A 193 18.52 19.96 10.58
CA THR A 193 19.25 19.36 9.44
C THR A 193 18.36 19.25 8.20
N LEU A 194 17.09 18.91 8.35
CA LEU A 194 16.15 18.84 7.23
C LEU A 194 15.77 20.20 6.68
N ALA A 195 15.54 21.17 7.56
CA ALA A 195 15.29 22.55 7.13
C ALA A 195 16.49 23.11 6.35
N GLU A 196 17.72 22.75 6.73
CA GLU A 196 18.93 23.11 5.97
C GLU A 196 19.00 22.38 4.62
N GLN A 197 18.71 21.07 4.59
CA GLN A 197 18.68 20.27 3.36
C GLN A 197 17.63 20.75 2.36
N SER A 198 16.55 21.39 2.84
CA SER A 198 15.54 22.01 1.96
C SER A 198 16.17 23.03 1.02
N GLY A 199 17.21 23.75 1.46
CA GLY A 199 17.75 24.91 0.75
C GLY A 199 16.83 26.14 0.75
N LYS A 200 15.70 26.11 1.47
CA LYS A 200 14.81 27.26 1.62
C LYS A 200 15.44 28.29 2.56
N LYS A 201 15.72 29.48 2.01
CA LYS A 201 16.24 30.59 2.80
C LYS A 201 15.25 30.98 3.91
N GLY A 202 15.76 31.12 5.13
CA GLY A 202 14.97 31.52 6.31
C GLY A 202 14.18 30.39 6.95
N LEU A 203 14.19 29.18 6.41
CA LEU A 203 13.50 28.05 7.04
C LEU A 203 14.24 27.54 8.28
N ALA A 204 15.54 27.25 8.16
CA ALA A 204 16.36 26.81 9.29
C ALA A 204 16.66 27.95 10.28
N GLY A 205 16.88 27.59 11.55
CA GLY A 205 17.18 28.52 12.64
C GLY A 205 16.09 28.60 13.70
N ASP A 206 16.16 29.66 14.52
CA ASP A 206 15.20 29.92 15.59
C ASP A 206 13.79 30.13 15.02
N GLY A 207 12.78 29.60 15.72
CA GLY A 207 11.38 29.66 15.29
C GLY A 207 10.96 28.55 14.32
N LEU A 208 11.88 27.66 13.91
CA LEU A 208 11.55 26.46 13.14
C LEU A 208 10.66 25.52 13.95
N ARG A 209 9.55 25.10 13.35
CA ARG A 209 8.66 24.06 13.87
C ARG A 209 8.14 23.15 12.76
N ILE A 210 7.76 21.95 13.15
CA ILE A 210 6.98 21.03 12.33
C ILE A 210 5.51 21.27 12.65
N THR A 211 4.72 21.69 11.67
CA THR A 211 3.28 21.94 11.85
C THR A 211 2.44 20.68 11.74
N SER A 212 2.89 19.72 10.93
CA SER A 212 2.21 18.42 10.74
C SER A 212 3.13 17.40 10.09
N THR A 213 2.83 16.14 10.30
CA THR A 213 3.56 15.01 9.69
C THR A 213 2.60 13.91 9.28
N TRP A 214 2.96 13.17 8.24
CA TRP A 214 2.24 11.97 7.84
C TRP A 214 3.20 10.87 7.41
N LYS A 215 3.25 9.76 8.17
CA LYS A 215 4.05 8.58 7.82
C LYS A 215 3.30 7.72 6.82
N LEU A 216 3.97 7.26 5.77
CA LEU A 216 3.42 6.24 4.89
C LEU A 216 3.55 4.87 5.55
N ASN A 217 2.42 4.21 5.76
CA ASN A 217 2.44 2.80 6.17
C ASN A 217 3.14 1.99 5.07
N ASP A 218 3.91 0.99 5.48
CA ASP A 218 4.68 0.08 4.61
C ASP A 218 5.99 0.66 4.03
N TYR A 219 6.30 1.95 4.27
CA TYR A 219 7.52 2.61 3.80
C TYR A 219 8.19 3.40 4.93
N GLU A 220 9.53 3.47 4.93
CA GLU A 220 10.28 4.40 5.79
C GLU A 220 10.33 5.81 5.17
N ILE A 221 9.14 6.32 4.84
CA ILE A 221 8.91 7.63 4.23
C ILE A 221 7.88 8.41 5.05
N MET A 222 8.16 9.69 5.25
CA MET A 222 7.30 10.62 5.97
C MET A 222 7.19 11.94 5.22
N TYR A 223 5.98 12.48 5.11
CA TYR A 223 5.77 13.87 4.70
C TYR A 223 5.78 14.76 5.93
N VAL A 224 6.51 15.87 5.85
CA VAL A 224 6.71 16.80 6.97
C VAL A 224 6.44 18.21 6.47
N ALA A 225 5.52 18.92 7.12
CA ALA A 225 5.33 20.34 6.90
C ALA A 225 6.21 21.13 7.89
N LEU A 226 7.15 21.90 7.35
CA LEU A 226 8.07 22.75 8.10
C LEU A 226 7.66 24.20 7.95
N TYR A 227 7.73 24.94 9.05
CA TYR A 227 7.41 26.37 9.09
C TYR A 227 8.34 27.08 10.07
N ASN A 228 8.83 28.25 9.68
CA ASN A 228 9.58 29.12 10.57
C ASN A 228 8.73 30.36 10.93
N GLU A 229 8.36 30.47 12.21
CA GLU A 229 7.52 31.57 12.72
C GLU A 229 8.16 32.95 12.58
N ASN A 230 9.49 33.03 12.60
CA ASN A 230 10.20 34.30 12.55
C ASN A 230 10.36 34.85 11.13
N THR A 231 10.33 33.97 10.12
CA THR A 231 10.59 34.34 8.72
C THR A 231 9.39 34.13 7.80
N GLY A 232 8.36 33.39 8.25
CA GLY A 232 7.22 32.98 7.43
C GLY A 232 7.57 31.91 6.38
N ALA A 233 8.81 31.40 6.36
CA ALA A 233 9.22 30.37 5.41
C ALA A 233 8.49 29.05 5.70
N ALA A 234 7.82 28.50 4.69
CA ALA A 234 7.04 27.26 4.81
C ALA A 234 7.28 26.31 3.64
N VAL A 235 7.49 25.03 3.94
CA VAL A 235 7.68 23.97 2.93
C VAL A 235 7.01 22.68 3.38
N ILE A 236 6.65 21.83 2.42
CA ILE A 236 6.42 20.41 2.67
C ILE A 236 7.63 19.65 2.11
N GLU A 237 8.15 18.73 2.90
CA GLU A 237 9.23 17.82 2.52
C GLU A 237 8.75 16.37 2.55
N MET A 238 9.22 15.57 1.60
CA MET A 238 9.24 14.13 1.69
C MET A 238 10.59 13.71 2.27
N VAL A 239 10.55 13.03 3.42
CA VAL A 239 11.72 12.56 4.15
C VAL A 239 11.77 11.04 4.08
N ALA A 240 12.94 10.50 3.78
CA ALA A 240 13.18 9.06 3.79
C ALA A 240 14.55 8.72 4.37
N ILE A 241 14.75 7.44 4.66
CA ILE A 241 16.06 6.88 4.99
C ILE A 241 16.63 6.23 3.73
N ASP A 242 17.86 6.57 3.35
CA ASP A 242 18.54 5.95 2.20
C ASP A 242 19.16 4.58 2.55
N ALA A 243 19.63 3.83 1.55
CA ALA A 243 20.28 2.53 1.73
C ALA A 243 21.53 2.56 2.65
N ALA A 244 22.16 3.73 2.81
CA ALA A 244 23.28 3.95 3.73
C ALA A 244 22.81 4.27 5.16
N GLY A 245 21.50 4.30 5.41
CA GLY A 245 20.91 4.61 6.71
C GLY A 245 20.94 6.09 7.05
N LYS A 246 21.10 6.98 6.06
CA LYS A 246 21.08 8.44 6.25
C LYS A 246 19.70 9.01 5.93
N ILE A 247 19.28 10.02 6.70
CA ILE A 247 18.07 10.78 6.38
C ILE A 247 18.32 11.67 5.17
N ARG A 248 17.37 11.67 4.24
CA ARG A 248 17.33 12.51 3.03
C ARG A 248 15.97 13.18 2.90
N SER A 249 15.95 14.40 2.36
CA SER A 249 14.72 15.09 1.97
C SER A 249 14.66 15.42 0.47
N SER A 250 13.45 15.69 0.01
CA SER A 250 13.11 16.12 -1.36
C SER A 250 13.71 17.46 -1.80
N SER A 251 14.16 18.31 -0.89
CA SER A 251 14.65 19.67 -1.19
C SER A 251 13.56 20.58 -1.80
N ASN A 252 12.59 20.97 -0.96
CA ASN A 252 11.42 21.81 -1.26
C ASN A 252 10.40 21.15 -2.20
N LEU A 253 9.86 19.99 -1.77
CA LEU A 253 8.82 19.28 -2.54
C LEU A 253 7.67 20.23 -2.92
N ILE A 254 7.15 20.95 -1.93
CA ILE A 254 6.24 22.09 -2.06
C ILE A 254 6.86 23.26 -1.29
N ASP A 255 6.98 24.42 -1.95
CA ASP A 255 7.47 25.67 -1.37
C ASP A 255 6.36 26.72 -1.45
N LYS A 256 5.98 27.29 -0.31
CA LYS A 256 4.89 28.28 -0.23
C LYS A 256 5.06 29.44 -1.19
N ASP A 257 6.23 30.07 -1.23
CA ASP A 257 6.41 31.30 -2.00
C ASP A 257 6.47 31.02 -3.50
N ARG A 258 6.86 29.80 -3.89
CA ARG A 258 6.93 29.36 -5.28
C ARG A 258 5.59 28.84 -5.78
N ASP A 259 4.98 27.95 -5.03
CA ASP A 259 3.82 27.16 -5.45
C ASP A 259 2.49 27.83 -5.05
N MET A 260 2.53 28.75 -4.07
CA MET A 260 1.42 29.57 -3.59
C MET A 260 1.85 31.05 -3.45
N PRO A 261 2.27 31.72 -4.54
CA PRO A 261 2.90 33.05 -4.47
C PRO A 261 1.99 34.17 -3.94
N ASN A 262 0.68 33.92 -3.85
CA ASN A 262 -0.31 34.87 -3.34
C ASN A 262 -0.76 34.54 -1.89
N SER A 263 -0.11 33.58 -1.24
CA SER A 263 -0.37 33.24 0.17
C SER A 263 0.06 34.37 1.11
N ASP A 264 -0.49 34.37 2.32
CA ASP A 264 -0.10 35.33 3.33
C ASP A 264 1.39 35.12 3.73
N PRO A 265 2.09 36.18 4.18
CA PRO A 265 3.48 36.06 4.64
C PRO A 265 3.64 34.99 5.72
N ASP A 266 2.68 34.92 6.64
CA ASP A 266 2.65 33.99 7.77
C ASP A 266 1.95 32.66 7.44
N GLY A 267 1.58 32.46 6.17
CA GLY A 267 0.91 31.26 5.69
C GLY A 267 1.70 29.99 6.03
N SER A 268 1.00 28.95 6.48
CA SER A 268 1.63 27.69 6.88
C SER A 268 0.89 26.49 6.33
N PHE A 269 1.59 25.36 6.19
CA PHE A 269 1.00 24.13 5.70
C PHE A 269 0.57 23.20 6.83
N ASN A 270 -0.55 22.50 6.65
CA ASN A 270 -0.97 21.41 7.52
C ASN A 270 -1.43 20.21 6.67
N ILE A 271 -0.70 19.10 6.74
CA ILE A 271 -1.00 17.86 6.02
C ILE A 271 -2.23 17.21 6.66
N VAL A 272 -3.29 17.05 5.88
CA VAL A 272 -4.58 16.52 6.33
C VAL A 272 -4.61 14.99 6.24
N GLY A 273 -4.01 14.45 5.18
CA GLY A 273 -3.96 13.00 5.00
C GLY A 273 -3.56 12.56 3.61
N ILE A 274 -3.49 11.24 3.45
CA ILE A 274 -3.03 10.60 2.23
C ILE A 274 -4.07 9.58 1.76
N ALA A 275 -4.45 9.68 0.50
CA ALA A 275 -5.25 8.66 -0.18
C ALA A 275 -4.35 7.84 -1.11
N LYS A 276 -4.36 6.51 -0.92
CA LYS A 276 -3.67 5.58 -1.82
C LYS A 276 -4.41 5.54 -3.17
N SER A 277 -3.77 5.94 -4.26
CA SER A 277 -4.33 5.79 -5.60
C SER A 277 -4.08 4.39 -6.13
N LYS A 278 -5.01 3.86 -6.95
CA LYS A 278 -4.82 2.58 -7.66
C LYS A 278 -3.62 2.57 -8.61
N ASN A 279 -3.15 3.76 -9.02
CA ASN A 279 -2.14 3.92 -10.08
C ASN A 279 -0.72 4.18 -9.52
N GLN A 280 -0.33 3.54 -8.42
CA GLN A 280 1.02 3.64 -7.83
C GLN A 280 1.44 5.02 -7.29
N PHE A 281 0.57 6.04 -7.27
CA PHE A 281 0.85 7.33 -6.62
C PHE A 281 0.07 7.45 -5.30
N ASN A 282 0.68 8.12 -4.34
CA ASN A 282 -0.04 8.66 -3.20
C ASN A 282 -0.56 10.04 -3.55
N ARG A 283 -1.80 10.31 -3.16
CA ARG A 283 -2.37 11.65 -3.22
C ARG A 283 -2.37 12.25 -1.83
N ILE A 284 -1.60 13.32 -1.65
CA ILE A 284 -1.43 14.00 -0.38
C ILE A 284 -2.31 15.23 -0.39
N TYR A 285 -3.12 15.39 0.65
CA TYR A 285 -3.96 16.55 0.87
C TYR A 285 -3.40 17.39 2.01
N PHE A 286 -3.38 18.70 1.83
CA PHE A 286 -2.86 19.63 2.82
C PHE A 286 -3.58 20.97 2.75
N ASN A 287 -3.79 21.57 3.92
CA ASN A 287 -4.29 22.93 4.03
C ASN A 287 -3.12 23.91 3.90
N LEU A 288 -3.33 24.98 3.14
CA LEU A 288 -2.65 26.26 3.35
C LEU A 288 -3.51 27.05 4.33
N ILE A 289 -2.93 27.40 5.48
CA ILE A 289 -3.55 28.17 6.54
C ILE A 289 -2.94 29.56 6.50
N ASP A 290 -3.71 30.49 5.96
CA ASP A 290 -3.41 31.92 5.91
C ASP A 290 -4.21 32.64 7.02
N ALA A 291 -3.98 33.94 7.23
CA ALA A 291 -4.60 34.68 8.33
C ALA A 291 -6.12 34.82 8.15
N THR A 292 -6.58 34.87 6.91
CA THR A 292 -7.98 35.17 6.57
C THR A 292 -8.75 34.00 5.96
N ASN A 293 -8.03 33.00 5.45
CA ASN A 293 -8.64 31.86 4.80
C ASN A 293 -7.83 30.57 5.06
N VAL A 294 -8.53 29.45 4.88
CA VAL A 294 -7.89 28.14 4.77
C VAL A 294 -8.29 27.58 3.42
N THR A 295 -7.30 27.10 2.68
CA THR A 295 -7.52 26.49 1.37
C THR A 295 -6.90 25.12 1.32
N LEU A 296 -7.68 24.13 0.89
CA LEU A 296 -7.24 22.75 0.75
C LEU A 296 -6.64 22.55 -0.65
N TYR A 297 -5.40 22.08 -0.66
CA TYR A 297 -4.65 21.68 -1.85
C TYR A 297 -4.36 20.19 -1.83
N GLN A 298 -3.96 19.68 -2.99
CA GLN A 298 -3.47 18.31 -3.13
C GLN A 298 -2.24 18.26 -4.05
N PHE A 299 -1.39 17.25 -3.88
CA PHE A 299 -0.39 16.86 -4.88
C PHE A 299 -0.28 15.33 -4.96
N GLU A 300 0.35 14.84 -6.03
CA GLU A 300 0.61 13.41 -6.22
C GLU A 300 2.11 13.16 -6.14
N ALA A 301 2.50 12.09 -5.44
CA ALA A 301 3.90 11.68 -5.28
C ALA A 301 4.02 10.16 -5.30
N LEU A 302 5.14 9.64 -5.81
CA LEU A 302 5.42 8.21 -5.81
C LEU A 302 5.76 7.74 -4.37
N PRO A 303 5.25 6.58 -3.94
CA PRO A 303 5.43 6.07 -2.58
C PRO A 303 6.85 5.61 -2.28
N SER A 304 7.69 5.33 -3.28
CA SER A 304 9.00 4.68 -3.11
C SER A 304 10.20 5.55 -3.51
N ILE A 305 9.98 6.72 -4.13
CA ILE A 305 11.06 7.55 -4.67
C ILE A 305 10.95 8.95 -4.07
N ILE A 306 12.04 9.42 -3.45
CA ILE A 306 12.16 10.82 -3.03
C ILE A 306 12.02 11.68 -4.28
N SER A 307 10.85 12.28 -4.43
CA SER A 307 10.56 13.19 -5.53
C SER A 307 11.14 14.54 -5.17
N THR A 308 11.93 15.14 -6.04
CA THR A 308 12.53 16.45 -5.73
C THR A 308 11.49 17.57 -5.71
N ARG A 309 10.38 17.40 -6.43
CA ARG A 309 9.31 18.40 -6.58
C ARG A 309 7.97 17.72 -6.82
N ALA A 310 6.90 18.39 -6.40
CA ALA A 310 5.54 18.06 -6.77
C ALA A 310 4.79 19.30 -7.25
N THR A 311 3.70 19.10 -7.99
CA THR A 311 2.81 20.20 -8.40
C THR A 311 1.58 20.20 -7.51
N ALA A 312 1.48 21.22 -6.66
CA ALA A 312 0.28 21.48 -5.89
C ALA A 312 -0.88 21.88 -6.82
N LYS A 313 -2.06 21.36 -6.53
CA LYS A 313 -3.31 21.67 -7.23
C LYS A 313 -4.33 22.09 -6.19
N PHE A 314 -5.02 23.18 -6.47
CA PHE A 314 -6.19 23.58 -5.70
C PHE A 314 -7.21 22.42 -5.67
N PHE A 315 -7.80 22.16 -4.50
CA PHE A 315 -8.84 21.15 -4.35
C PHE A 315 -10.16 21.76 -3.89
N ALA A 316 -10.15 22.53 -2.80
CA ALA A 316 -11.34 23.20 -2.29
C ALA A 316 -10.99 24.42 -1.43
N HIS A 317 -11.90 25.39 -1.38
CA HIS A 317 -11.87 26.38 -0.30
C HIS A 317 -12.36 25.74 1.00
N GLY A 318 -11.81 26.19 2.12
CA GLY A 318 -12.12 25.65 3.44
C GLY A 318 -11.04 24.73 4.00
N ALA A 319 -11.22 24.35 5.25
CA ALA A 319 -10.27 23.50 5.98
C ALA A 319 -10.60 22.03 5.78
N GLY A 320 -9.69 21.27 5.17
CA GLY A 320 -9.75 19.81 5.18
C GLY A 320 -9.37 19.28 6.55
N PHE A 321 -10.09 18.26 7.03
CA PHE A 321 -9.82 17.68 8.35
C PHE A 321 -9.79 16.15 8.37
N TRP A 322 -10.18 15.49 7.28
CA TRP A 322 -10.07 14.03 7.16
C TRP A 322 -9.96 13.59 5.70
N VAL A 323 -9.14 12.58 5.43
CA VAL A 323 -9.00 11.95 4.11
C VAL A 323 -9.25 10.45 4.24
N GLY A 324 -10.23 9.95 3.47
CA GLY A 324 -10.52 8.53 3.37
C GLY A 324 -9.63 7.81 2.36
N ASN A 325 -9.51 6.49 2.52
CA ASN A 325 -8.72 5.63 1.62
C ASN A 325 -9.16 5.71 0.14
N SER A 326 -10.43 6.04 -0.13
CA SER A 326 -10.95 6.21 -1.50
C SER A 326 -10.61 7.57 -2.13
N GLY A 327 -9.95 8.46 -1.39
CA GLY A 327 -9.70 9.85 -1.79
C GLY A 327 -10.86 10.79 -1.54
N ASN A 328 -11.85 10.39 -0.74
CA ASN A 328 -12.86 11.32 -0.26
C ASN A 328 -12.27 12.18 0.85
N VAL A 329 -12.64 13.45 0.91
CA VAL A 329 -12.09 14.41 1.87
C VAL A 329 -13.22 15.17 2.54
N SER A 330 -13.19 15.22 3.87
CA SER A 330 -14.11 16.04 4.64
C SER A 330 -13.54 17.45 4.78
N VAL A 331 -14.36 18.46 4.45
CA VAL A 331 -13.95 19.87 4.36
C VAL A 331 -14.98 20.73 5.09
N SER A 332 -14.51 21.65 5.93
CA SER A 332 -15.35 22.72 6.49
C SER A 332 -15.38 23.88 5.50
N GLN A 333 -16.56 24.18 4.95
CA GLN A 333 -16.78 25.26 4.00
C GLN A 333 -17.62 26.36 4.63
N SER A 334 -17.22 27.60 4.38
CA SER A 334 -18.00 28.77 4.80
C SER A 334 -18.86 29.26 3.65
N TYR A 335 -20.17 29.38 3.91
CA TYR A 335 -21.16 29.89 2.98
C TYR A 335 -21.70 31.22 3.49
N VAL A 336 -22.17 32.04 2.56
CA VAL A 336 -22.87 33.28 2.87
C VAL A 336 -24.28 33.16 2.31
N SER A 337 -25.29 33.18 3.20
CA SER A 337 -26.71 33.27 2.84
C SER A 337 -27.25 34.66 3.16
N PRO A 338 -28.13 35.22 2.32
CA PRO A 338 -28.85 36.45 2.66
C PRO A 338 -29.67 36.36 3.96
N GLU A 339 -30.12 35.17 4.34
CA GLU A 339 -31.05 34.97 5.46
C GLU A 339 -30.35 34.74 6.80
N THR A 340 -29.24 33.99 6.78
CA THR A 340 -28.54 33.55 8.00
C THR A 340 -27.15 34.18 8.15
N GLY A 341 -26.73 34.99 7.18
CA GLY A 341 -25.38 35.54 7.15
C GLY A 341 -24.33 34.49 6.78
N ARG A 342 -23.13 34.62 7.35
CA ARG A 342 -22.04 33.65 7.15
C ARG A 342 -22.26 32.45 8.07
N TYR A 343 -22.30 31.25 7.51
CA TYR A 343 -22.41 30.01 8.26
C TYR A 343 -21.42 28.97 7.73
N GLU A 344 -21.02 28.02 8.56
CA GLU A 344 -20.10 26.95 8.20
C GLU A 344 -20.85 25.63 8.05
N VAL A 345 -20.47 24.83 7.06
CA VAL A 345 -21.01 23.50 6.83
C VAL A 345 -19.86 22.56 6.54
N ASN A 346 -19.89 21.40 7.18
CA ASN A 346 -18.98 20.31 6.88
C ASN A 346 -19.54 19.50 5.71
N VAL A 347 -18.72 19.30 4.67
CA VAL A 347 -19.10 18.56 3.47
C VAL A 347 -18.11 17.45 3.19
N LEU A 348 -18.60 16.34 2.62
CA LEU A 348 -17.76 15.28 2.09
C LEU A 348 -17.59 15.50 0.59
N LEU A 349 -16.36 15.75 0.16
CA LEU A 349 -16.01 15.87 -1.24
C LEU A 349 -15.45 14.55 -1.77
N ASN A 350 -15.79 14.19 -3.00
CA ASN A 350 -15.14 13.08 -3.68
C ASN A 350 -13.72 13.47 -4.13
N LYS A 351 -12.96 12.50 -4.63
CA LYS A 351 -11.59 12.68 -5.14
C LYS A 351 -11.38 13.74 -6.24
N ASN A 352 -12.47 14.26 -6.82
CA ASN A 352 -12.47 15.31 -7.84
C ASN A 352 -12.97 16.67 -7.29
N GLY A 353 -13.18 16.79 -5.97
CA GLY A 353 -13.66 18.01 -5.33
C GLY A 353 -15.17 18.24 -5.43
N LYS A 354 -15.95 17.28 -5.96
CA LYS A 354 -17.41 17.40 -6.02
C LYS A 354 -18.04 16.95 -4.70
N GLU A 355 -18.92 17.78 -4.16
CA GLU A 355 -19.73 17.45 -2.98
C GLU A 355 -20.54 16.16 -3.20
N ILE A 356 -20.37 15.21 -2.28
CA ILE A 356 -21.15 13.98 -2.20
C ILE A 356 -22.34 14.22 -1.28
N CYS A 357 -22.09 14.79 -0.09
CA CYS A 357 -23.10 15.07 0.91
C CYS A 357 -22.61 16.11 1.93
N ARG A 358 -23.56 16.65 2.69
CA ARG A 358 -23.30 17.41 3.91
C ARG A 358 -23.15 16.45 5.10
N LEU A 359 -22.24 16.76 6.00
CA LEU A 359 -21.92 15.93 7.17
C LEU A 359 -22.75 16.40 8.36
N ASP A 360 -23.31 15.45 9.10
CA ASP A 360 -24.06 15.70 10.34
C ASP A 360 -23.08 16.05 11.46
N ASP A 361 -23.08 17.33 11.86
CA ASP A 361 -22.27 17.87 12.95
C ASP A 361 -23.03 17.91 14.29
N SER A 362 -24.30 17.48 14.33
CA SER A 362 -25.13 17.51 15.54
C SER A 362 -24.70 16.49 16.60
N LYS A 363 -23.82 15.55 16.24
CA LYS A 363 -23.28 14.52 17.12
C LYS A 363 -21.76 14.56 17.05
N ASN A 364 -21.12 14.52 18.22
CA ASN A 364 -19.66 14.42 18.37
C ASN A 364 -19.16 13.04 17.88
N TYR A 365 -19.29 12.76 16.58
CA TYR A 365 -18.69 11.61 15.95
C TYR A 365 -17.18 11.82 15.86
N LEU A 366 -16.42 10.73 15.94
CA LEU A 366 -15.03 10.74 15.49
C LEU A 366 -15.02 11.18 14.01
N LEU A 367 -13.99 11.90 13.57
CA LEU A 367 -13.90 12.44 12.20
C LEU A 367 -14.02 11.35 11.11
N SER A 368 -13.69 10.10 11.45
CA SER A 368 -13.87 8.91 10.60
C SER A 368 -15.30 8.39 10.47
N ASP A 369 -16.18 8.79 11.39
CA ASP A 369 -17.52 8.23 11.60
C ASP A 369 -18.64 9.20 11.24
N GLN A 370 -18.28 10.37 10.68
CA GLN A 370 -19.26 11.37 10.25
C GLN A 370 -20.18 10.81 9.16
N GLN A 371 -21.49 10.95 9.38
CA GLN A 371 -22.51 10.45 8.47
C GLN A 371 -23.06 11.58 7.59
N CYS A 372 -23.43 11.23 6.36
CA CYS A 372 -24.16 12.14 5.50
C CYS A 372 -25.55 12.44 6.10
N ILE A 373 -25.92 13.72 6.15
CA ILE A 373 -27.31 14.14 6.40
C ILE A 373 -28.15 13.58 5.26
N LYS A 374 -29.21 12.84 5.60
CA LYS A 374 -30.15 12.24 4.64
C LYS A 374 -31.18 13.25 4.13
#